data_AF-W4SCV1-F1
#
_entry.id   AF-W4SCV1-F1
#
_cell.length_a   1.000
_cell.length_b   1.000
_cell.length_c   1.000
_cell.angle_alpha   90.00
_cell.angle_beta   90.00
_cell.angle_gamma   90.00
#
_symmetry.space_group_name_H-M   'P 1'
#
loop_
_entity.id
_entity.type
_entity.pdbx_description
1 polymer ?
#
loop_
_entity_poly.entity_id
_entity_poly.type
_entity_poly.pdbx_seq_one_letter_code
_entity_poly.pdbx_strand_id
1 'polypeptide(L)'
;MPGLGNSGRTFSAGGAPLDPHQEARLRDDPLFKQALAGLDKLGPDAGVYTNQQDKERIAGALAVQAKLNRPPLPEIQDVIPNHTNGNIFATYKNPGNDMDVLRTHVDKAEAVKQPLAENLQKLEVANQQTMQASTQEASRAVDQPSHGALGMR
;
A
#
# COMPACT_ATOMS: atom_id res chain seq x y z
N MET A 1 17.39 -38.88 23.17
CA MET A 1 16.22 -38.00 22.99
C MET A 1 16.43 -36.74 23.80
N PRO A 2 15.83 -35.58 23.46
CA PRO A 2 15.58 -34.90 22.17
C PRO A 2 16.20 -33.45 22.22
N GLY A 3 16.14 -32.55 21.24
CA GLY A 3 15.21 -32.34 20.11
C GLY A 3 15.86 -31.54 18.97
N LEU A 4 15.45 -31.79 17.72
CA LEU A 4 14.40 -31.04 17.01
C LEU A 4 14.87 -29.59 16.78
N GLY A 5 15.29 -29.16 15.58
CA GLY A 5 14.64 -29.30 14.29
C GLY A 5 14.18 -27.90 13.81
N ASN A 6 14.13 -27.69 12.48
CA ASN A 6 13.62 -26.50 11.75
C ASN A 6 14.52 -25.24 11.69
N SER A 7 14.74 -24.55 10.57
CA SER A 7 14.34 -24.66 9.14
C SER A 7 15.36 -23.81 8.36
N GLY A 8 15.86 -24.19 7.18
CA GLY A 8 15.03 -24.37 6.00
C GLY A 8 14.54 -23.04 5.42
N ARG A 9 15.36 -21.97 5.34
CA ARG A 9 15.05 -20.82 4.47
C ARG A 9 15.55 -21.14 3.06
N THR A 10 14.78 -21.98 2.36
CA THR A 10 14.84 -22.03 0.91
C THR A 10 14.04 -20.84 0.39
N PHE A 11 14.72 -19.86 -0.19
CA PHE A 11 14.12 -18.84 -1.04
C PHE A 11 13.74 -19.51 -2.37
N SER A 12 12.67 -20.31 -2.32
CA SER A 12 12.07 -20.92 -3.50
C SER A 12 11.17 -19.88 -4.15
N ALA A 13 11.47 -19.58 -5.41
CA ALA A 13 10.59 -18.84 -6.30
C ALA A 13 9.19 -19.47 -6.31
N GLY A 14 8.16 -18.66 -6.04
CA GLY A 14 6.79 -19.09 -5.77
C GLY A 14 6.42 -18.79 -4.32
N GLY A 15 6.10 -17.53 -4.04
CA GLY A 15 5.89 -16.99 -2.69
C GLY A 15 5.03 -17.90 -1.83
N ALA A 16 5.52 -18.22 -0.63
CA ALA A 16 4.76 -18.97 0.36
C ALA A 16 3.38 -18.30 0.55
N PRO A 17 2.29 -19.08 0.64
CA PRO A 17 0.98 -18.52 0.92
C PRO A 17 1.04 -17.69 2.20
N LEU A 18 0.45 -16.49 2.17
CA LEU A 18 0.32 -15.67 3.36
C LEU A 18 -0.40 -16.45 4.45
N ASP A 19 0.05 -16.31 5.70
CA ASP A 19 -0.69 -16.86 6.84
C ASP A 19 -2.11 -16.27 6.85
N PRO A 20 -3.18 -17.06 7.07
CA PRO A 20 -4.57 -16.57 6.99
C PRO A 20 -4.87 -15.37 7.89
N HIS A 21 -4.27 -15.34 9.08
CA HIS A 21 -4.38 -14.21 10.00
C HIS A 21 -3.69 -12.95 9.48
N GLN A 22 -2.56 -13.11 8.79
CA GLN A 22 -1.82 -12.00 8.20
C GLN A 22 -2.55 -11.48 6.96
N GLU A 23 -3.06 -12.36 6.11
CA GLU A 23 -3.91 -11.97 4.98
C GLU A 23 -5.14 -11.18 5.45
N ALA A 24 -5.86 -11.67 6.47
CA ALA A 24 -7.01 -10.96 7.02
C ALA A 24 -6.65 -9.54 7.50
N ARG A 25 -5.52 -9.40 8.22
CA ARG A 25 -5.03 -8.09 8.66
C ARG A 25 -4.67 -7.15 7.51
N LEU A 26 -4.07 -7.67 6.44
CA LEU A 26 -3.71 -6.89 5.26
C LEU A 26 -4.92 -6.52 4.41
N ARG A 27 -5.96 -7.37 4.40
CA ARG A 27 -7.27 -7.02 3.81
C ARG A 27 -8.01 -5.98 4.63
N ASP A 28 -7.68 -5.83 5.91
CA ASP A 28 -8.17 -4.73 6.75
C ASP A 28 -7.33 -3.44 6.65
N ASP A 29 -6.27 -3.43 5.83
CA ASP A 29 -5.48 -2.22 5.58
C ASP A 29 -6.35 -1.09 5.00
N PRO A 30 -6.24 0.15 5.49
CA PRO A 30 -7.09 1.26 5.06
C PRO A 30 -6.98 1.54 3.56
N LEU A 31 -5.78 1.52 2.98
CA LEU A 31 -5.59 1.79 1.55
C LEU A 31 -6.24 0.70 0.70
N PHE A 32 -6.14 -0.57 1.15
CA PHE A 32 -6.80 -1.67 0.46
C PHE A 32 -8.34 -1.55 0.50
N LYS A 33 -8.92 -1.28 1.68
CA LYS A 33 -10.37 -1.09 1.84
C LYS A 33 -10.89 0.10 1.04
N GLN A 34 -10.14 1.20 1.01
CA GLN A 34 -10.49 2.39 0.25
C GLN A 34 -10.41 2.15 -1.25
N ALA A 35 -9.38 1.45 -1.73
CA ALA A 35 -9.31 1.05 -3.14
C ALA A 35 -10.48 0.14 -3.52
N LEU A 36 -10.84 -0.84 -2.68
CA LEU A 36 -12.01 -1.68 -2.87
C LEU A 36 -13.30 -0.86 -2.95
N ALA A 37 -13.51 0.07 -2.01
CA ALA A 37 -14.68 0.94 -2.00
C ALA A 37 -14.74 1.83 -3.25
N GLY A 38 -13.61 2.35 -3.72
CA GLY A 38 -13.54 3.13 -4.96
C GLY A 38 -13.91 2.30 -6.19
N LEU A 39 -13.40 1.07 -6.30
CA LEU A 39 -13.79 0.14 -7.37
C LEU A 39 -15.26 -0.29 -7.26
N ASP A 40 -15.79 -0.41 -6.05
CA ASP A 40 -17.21 -0.75 -5.83
C ASP A 40 -18.14 0.37 -6.32
N LYS A 41 -17.78 1.64 -6.05
CA LYS A 41 -18.51 2.82 -6.56
C LYS A 41 -18.54 2.89 -8.08
N LEU A 42 -17.50 2.42 -8.77
CA LEU A 42 -17.47 2.35 -10.24
C LEU A 42 -18.45 1.31 -10.79
N GLY A 43 -18.71 0.25 -10.02
CA GLY A 43 -19.53 -0.87 -10.43
C GLY A 43 -18.92 -1.72 -11.55
N PRO A 44 -19.55 -2.85 -11.87
CA PRO A 44 -19.11 -3.74 -12.94
C PRO A 44 -19.24 -3.10 -14.35
N ASP A 45 -20.18 -2.16 -14.52
CA ASP A 45 -20.44 -1.48 -15.80
C ASP A 45 -19.29 -0.59 -16.26
N ALA A 46 -18.42 -0.14 -15.33
CA ALA A 46 -17.21 0.60 -15.68
C ALA A 46 -16.18 -0.28 -16.42
N GLY A 47 -16.39 -1.59 -16.52
CA GLY A 47 -15.51 -2.50 -17.26
C GLY A 47 -14.10 -2.58 -16.67
N VAL A 48 -13.91 -2.20 -15.41
CA VAL A 48 -12.60 -2.16 -14.74
C VAL A 48 -12.17 -3.54 -14.24
N TYR A 49 -13.12 -4.32 -13.73
CA TYR A 49 -12.93 -5.70 -13.28
C TYR A 49 -14.05 -6.58 -13.82
N THR A 50 -13.77 -7.89 -14.02
CA THR A 50 -14.77 -8.83 -14.55
C THR A 50 -15.43 -9.68 -13.48
N ASN A 51 -14.79 -9.79 -12.32
CA ASN A 51 -15.24 -10.61 -11.20
C ASN A 51 -14.66 -10.05 -9.88
N GLN A 52 -15.09 -10.61 -8.76
CA GLN A 52 -14.65 -10.18 -7.43
C GLN A 52 -13.13 -10.36 -7.22
N GLN A 53 -12.54 -11.43 -7.76
CA GLN A 53 -11.11 -11.70 -7.62
C GLN A 53 -10.27 -10.65 -8.37
N ASP A 54 -10.68 -10.24 -9.57
CA ASP A 54 -10.05 -9.15 -10.32
C ASP A 54 -10.14 -7.84 -9.53
N LYS A 55 -11.30 -7.55 -8.93
CA LYS A 55 -11.51 -6.36 -8.10
C LYS A 55 -10.50 -6.31 -6.95
N GLU A 56 -10.34 -7.41 -6.23
CA GLU A 56 -9.40 -7.51 -5.11
C GLU A 56 -7.94 -7.40 -5.57
N ARG A 57 -7.57 -8.04 -6.69
CA ARG A 57 -6.22 -7.92 -7.25
C ARG A 57 -5.87 -6.49 -7.62
N ILE A 58 -6.79 -5.79 -8.29
CA ILE A 58 -6.65 -4.37 -8.63
C ILE A 58 -6.56 -3.51 -7.37
N ALA A 59 -7.42 -3.73 -6.38
CA ALA A 59 -7.36 -3.00 -5.11
C ALA A 59 -6.03 -3.21 -4.38
N GLY A 60 -5.52 -4.44 -4.37
CA GLY A 60 -4.20 -4.76 -3.82
C GLY A 60 -3.08 -4.00 -4.54
N ALA A 61 -3.10 -4.00 -5.87
CA ALA A 61 -2.12 -3.27 -6.67
C ALA A 61 -2.19 -1.75 -6.41
N LEU A 62 -3.40 -1.17 -6.35
CA LEU A 62 -3.61 0.24 -6.05
C LEU A 62 -3.10 0.61 -4.65
N ALA A 63 -3.37 -0.21 -3.64
CA ALA A 63 -2.90 0.02 -2.27
C ALA A 63 -1.37 0.03 -2.18
N VAL A 64 -0.71 -0.94 -2.84
CA VAL A 64 0.76 -0.97 -2.94
C VAL A 64 1.29 0.29 -3.62
N GLN A 65 0.73 0.67 -4.77
CA GLN A 65 1.18 1.86 -5.51
C GLN A 65 0.89 3.16 -4.75
N ALA A 66 -0.19 3.23 -3.99
CA ALA A 66 -0.52 4.38 -3.15
C ALA A 66 0.51 4.54 -2.04
N LYS A 67 0.91 3.42 -1.41
CA LYS A 67 1.91 3.40 -0.34
C LYS A 67 3.31 3.71 -0.84
N LEU A 68 3.68 3.20 -2.02
CA LEU A 68 5.00 3.40 -2.62
C LEU A 68 5.14 4.72 -3.38
N ASN A 69 4.05 5.47 -3.58
CA ASN A 69 4.07 6.76 -4.25
C ASN A 69 5.03 7.74 -3.55
N ARG A 70 5.53 8.74 -4.29
CA ARG A 70 6.37 9.79 -3.72
C ARG A 70 5.80 11.17 -4.05
N PRO A 71 5.18 11.86 -3.07
CA PRO A 71 4.93 11.42 -1.69
C PRO A 71 3.87 10.30 -1.59
N PRO A 72 3.89 9.45 -0.54
CA PRO A 72 2.89 8.40 -0.37
C PRO A 72 1.50 9.02 -0.20
N LEU A 73 0.48 8.33 -0.73
CA LEU A 73 -0.90 8.77 -0.54
C LEU A 73 -1.31 8.48 0.92
N PRO A 74 -1.81 9.47 1.68
CA PRO A 74 -2.31 9.25 3.03
C PRO A 74 -3.54 8.32 3.04
N GLU A 75 -4.37 8.44 2.02
CA GLU A 75 -5.57 7.63 1.80
C GLU A 75 -5.92 7.61 0.30
N ILE A 76 -6.85 6.74 -0.10
CA ILE A 76 -7.44 6.73 -1.44
C ILE A 76 -8.86 7.28 -1.33
N GLN A 77 -9.09 8.48 -1.86
CA GLN A 77 -10.42 9.12 -1.82
C GLN A 77 -11.28 8.69 -3.01
N ASP A 78 -10.69 8.69 -4.21
CA ASP A 78 -11.35 8.30 -5.45
C ASP A 78 -10.52 7.33 -6.27
N VAL A 79 -11.22 6.46 -6.99
CA VAL A 79 -10.66 5.57 -8.01
C VAL A 79 -11.24 5.93 -9.35
N ILE A 80 -10.40 6.31 -10.30
CA ILE A 80 -10.81 6.83 -11.60
C ILE A 80 -10.23 5.95 -12.71
N PRO A 81 -11.06 5.26 -13.50
CA PRO A 81 -10.58 4.51 -14.65
C PRO A 81 -10.27 5.43 -15.81
N ASN A 82 -9.22 5.11 -16.55
CA ASN A 82 -8.89 5.73 -17.82
C ASN A 82 -9.08 4.70 -18.94
N HIS A 83 -10.20 4.82 -19.65
CA HIS A 83 -10.58 3.90 -20.72
C HIS A 83 -9.69 4.01 -21.97
N THR A 84 -8.91 5.09 -22.11
CA THR A 84 -8.04 5.30 -23.27
C THR A 84 -6.77 4.46 -23.20
N ASN A 85 -6.20 4.30 -22.01
CA ASN A 85 -4.93 3.59 -21.83
C ASN A 85 -5.03 2.37 -20.88
N GLY A 86 -6.19 2.09 -20.31
CA GLY A 86 -6.39 0.95 -19.41
C GLY A 86 -5.86 1.17 -17.98
N ASN A 87 -5.39 2.37 -17.66
CA ASN A 87 -4.91 2.68 -16.32
C ASN A 87 -6.08 2.96 -15.37
N ILE A 88 -5.84 2.65 -14.10
CA ILE A 88 -6.76 2.93 -13.00
C ILE A 88 -6.00 3.82 -12.03
N PHE A 89 -6.55 5.00 -11.75
CA PHE A 89 -5.92 6.00 -10.89
C PHE A 89 -6.52 5.94 -9.49
N ALA A 90 -5.67 5.99 -8.47
CA ALA A 90 -6.07 6.32 -7.11
C ALA A 90 -5.66 7.77 -6.83
N THR A 91 -6.56 8.56 -6.24
CA THR A 91 -6.33 9.98 -5.98
C THR A 91 -6.57 10.34 -4.53
N TYR A 92 -5.81 11.34 -4.09
CA TYR A 92 -5.96 12.01 -2.81
C TYR A 92 -5.92 13.52 -3.08
N LYS A 93 -6.88 14.26 -2.53
CA LYS A 93 -6.90 15.72 -2.53
C LYS A 93 -6.71 16.20 -1.10
N ASN A 94 -5.76 17.10 -0.88
CA ASN A 94 -5.49 17.61 0.46
C ASN A 94 -6.67 18.45 0.97
N PRO A 95 -7.30 18.10 2.11
CA PRO A 95 -8.37 18.91 2.68
C PRO A 95 -7.82 20.29 3.05
N GLY A 96 -8.35 21.33 2.41
CA GLY A 96 -7.91 22.72 2.58
C GLY A 96 -6.90 23.21 1.54
N ASN A 97 -6.50 22.36 0.58
CA ASN A 97 -5.76 22.79 -0.60
C ASN A 97 -6.11 21.92 -1.82
N ASP A 98 -7.15 22.29 -2.56
CA ASP A 98 -7.63 21.54 -3.73
C ASP A 98 -6.60 21.43 -4.87
N MET A 99 -5.58 22.29 -4.90
CA MET A 99 -4.50 22.24 -5.88
C MET A 99 -3.45 21.16 -5.54
N ASP A 100 -3.39 20.71 -4.29
CA ASP A 100 -2.50 19.65 -3.82
C ASP A 100 -3.18 18.29 -3.99
N VAL A 101 -3.00 17.73 -5.20
CA VAL A 101 -3.56 16.44 -5.59
C VAL A 101 -2.43 15.43 -5.77
N LEU A 102 -2.47 14.38 -4.96
CA LEU A 102 -1.63 13.21 -5.14
C LEU A 102 -2.39 12.19 -5.97
N ARG A 103 -1.69 11.59 -6.93
CA ARG A 103 -2.25 10.49 -7.72
C ARG A 103 -1.21 9.41 -7.95
N THR A 104 -1.68 8.19 -8.00
CA THR A 104 -0.92 7.05 -8.48
C THR A 104 -1.77 6.26 -9.46
N HIS A 105 -1.17 5.34 -10.20
CA HIS A 105 -1.89 4.50 -11.15
C HIS A 105 -1.36 3.08 -11.18
N VAL A 106 -2.25 2.18 -11.61
CA VAL A 106 -1.90 0.82 -12.03
C VAL A 106 -2.45 0.59 -13.42
N ASP A 107 -1.74 -0.20 -14.21
CA ASP A 107 -2.32 -0.78 -15.43
C ASP A 107 -3.29 -1.90 -15.03
N LYS A 108 -4.51 -1.86 -15.55
CA LYS A 108 -5.53 -2.86 -15.27
C LYS A 108 -5.07 -4.27 -15.66
N ALA A 109 -4.50 -4.43 -16.85
CA ALA A 109 -4.14 -5.73 -17.40
C ALA A 109 -2.98 -6.37 -16.62
N GLU A 110 -2.06 -5.57 -16.08
CA GLU A 110 -1.00 -6.03 -15.19
C GLU A 110 -1.50 -6.29 -13.77
N ALA A 111 -2.41 -5.46 -13.27
CA ALA A 111 -2.96 -5.61 -11.93
C ALA A 111 -3.74 -6.93 -11.75
N VAL A 112 -4.56 -7.33 -12.73
CA VAL A 112 -5.34 -8.58 -12.66
C VAL A 112 -4.48 -9.85 -12.80
N LYS A 113 -3.28 -9.74 -13.35
CA LYS A 113 -2.32 -10.86 -13.47
C LYS A 113 -1.59 -11.13 -12.16
N GLN A 114 -1.41 -10.11 -11.33
CA GLN A 114 -0.74 -10.26 -10.04
C GLN A 114 -1.68 -10.95 -9.03
N PRO A 115 -1.26 -12.05 -8.38
CA PRO A 115 -2.05 -12.66 -7.32
C PRO A 115 -2.29 -11.68 -6.17
N LEU A 116 -3.48 -11.74 -5.56
CA LEU A 116 -3.82 -10.90 -4.43
C LEU A 116 -2.81 -11.08 -3.28
N ALA A 117 -2.46 -12.33 -2.96
CA ALA A 117 -1.49 -12.62 -1.90
C ALA A 117 -0.12 -11.94 -2.14
N GLU A 118 0.31 -11.85 -3.40
CA GLU A 118 1.57 -11.17 -3.74
C GLU A 118 1.45 -9.64 -3.51
N ASN A 119 0.33 -9.05 -3.91
CA ASN A 119 0.07 -7.62 -3.66
C ASN A 119 -0.01 -7.31 -2.16
N LEU A 120 -0.68 -8.16 -1.38
CA LEU A 120 -0.77 -8.00 0.07
C LEU A 120 0.60 -8.15 0.75
N GLN A 121 1.43 -9.08 0.29
CA GLN A 121 2.80 -9.21 0.79
C GLN A 121 3.65 -7.96 0.49
N LYS A 122 3.55 -7.40 -0.73
CA LYS A 122 4.22 -6.14 -1.09
C LYS A 122 3.72 -4.98 -0.22
N LEU A 123 2.42 -4.92 0.06
CA LEU A 123 1.81 -3.90 0.91
C LEU A 123 2.35 -3.97 2.34
N GLU A 124 2.49 -5.18 2.89
CA GLU A 124 3.07 -5.37 4.21
C GLU A 124 4.52 -4.86 4.28
N VAL A 125 5.35 -5.22 3.31
CA VAL A 125 6.74 -4.77 3.24
C VAL A 125 6.80 -3.24 3.17
N ALA A 126 5.95 -2.62 2.34
CA ALA A 126 5.88 -1.16 2.23
C ALA A 126 5.43 -0.49 3.55
N ASN A 127 4.48 -1.11 4.27
CA ASN A 127 4.04 -0.65 5.58
C ASN A 127 5.17 -0.71 6.63
N GLN A 128 5.93 -1.81 6.68
CA GLN A 128 7.06 -1.96 7.61
C GLN A 128 8.19 -0.97 7.32
N GLN A 129 8.53 -0.74 6.04
CA GLN A 129 9.54 0.24 5.64
C GLN A 129 9.18 1.66 6.10
N THR A 130 7.91 2.03 6.01
CA THR A 130 7.43 3.34 6.45
C THR A 130 7.57 3.50 7.97
N MET A 131 7.21 2.48 8.76
CA MET A 131 7.34 2.53 10.22
C MET A 131 8.80 2.63 10.68
N GLN A 132 9.73 1.94 10.00
CA GLN A 132 11.16 2.01 10.32
C GLN A 132 11.74 3.39 10.03
N ALA A 133 11.38 4.01 8.90
CA ALA A 133 11.81 5.36 8.57
C ALA A 133 11.34 6.37 9.63
N SER A 134 10.06 6.33 10.00
CA SER A 134 9.49 7.24 11.01
C SER A 134 10.15 7.07 12.40
N THR A 135 10.49 5.84 12.79
CA THR A 135 11.14 5.57 14.09
C THR A 135 12.58 6.09 14.11
N GLN A 136 13.32 5.96 13.01
CA GLN A 136 14.69 6.46 12.91
C GLN A 136 14.74 8.01 12.93
N GLU A 137 13.81 8.67 12.26
CA GLU A 137 13.70 10.14 12.28
C GLU A 137 13.34 10.68 13.67
N ALA A 138 12.40 10.04 14.36
CA ALA A 138 12.03 10.41 15.73
C ALA A 138 13.19 10.27 16.73
N SER A 139 13.99 9.20 16.60
CA SER A 139 15.17 8.99 17.46
C SER A 139 16.27 10.02 17.22
N ARG A 140 16.46 10.49 15.97
CA ARG A 140 17.40 11.56 15.62
C ARG A 140 16.94 12.95 16.10
N ALA A 141 15.63 13.19 16.16
CA ALA A 141 15.08 14.46 16.67
C ALA A 141 15.19 14.58 18.19
N VAL A 142 15.13 13.46 18.94
CA VAL A 142 15.31 13.43 20.40
C VAL A 142 16.77 13.63 20.82
N ASP A 143 17.73 13.17 20.02
CA ASP A 143 19.17 13.26 20.35
C ASP A 143 19.83 14.57 19.88
N GLN A 144 19.05 15.58 19.48
CA GLN A 144 19.61 16.90 19.16
C GLN A 144 19.59 17.77 20.43
N PRO A 145 20.68 17.84 21.22
CA PRO A 145 20.73 18.74 22.36
C PRO A 145 20.55 20.16 21.85
N SER A 146 19.53 20.83 22.37
CA SER A 146 19.29 22.25 22.16
C SER A 146 20.53 23.01 22.64
N HIS A 147 21.46 23.34 21.74
CA HIS A 147 22.48 24.37 21.98
C HIS A 147 21.79 25.75 21.92
N GLY A 148 20.93 25.99 22.90
CA GLY A 148 20.30 27.26 23.22
C GLY A 148 20.71 27.70 24.62
N ALA A 149 22.00 27.65 24.94
CA ALA A 149 22.52 28.30 26.13
C ALA A 149 22.88 29.74 25.78
N LEU A 150 22.09 30.66 26.33
CA LEU A 150 22.31 32.09 26.35
C LEU A 150 23.79 32.42 26.62
N GLY A 151 24.44 33.00 25.62
CA GLY A 151 25.71 33.69 25.79
C GLY A 151 25.47 35.01 26.53
N MET A 152 25.78 35.00 27.82
CA MET A 152 25.87 36.15 28.71
C MET A 152 26.80 37.25 28.16
N ARG A 153 26.28 38.47 28.01
CA ARG A 153 26.91 39.73 28.47
C ARG A 153 26.07 40.95 28.12
#